data_AF-A0A9D6MF05-F1
#
_entry.id   AF-A0A9D6MF05-F1
#
_cell.length_a   1.000
_cell.length_b   1.000
_cell.length_c   1.000
_cell.angle_alpha   90.00
_cell.angle_beta   90.00
_cell.angle_gamma   90.00
#
_symmetry.space_group_name_H-M   'P 1'
#
loop_
_entity.id
_entity.type
_entity.pdbx_description
1 polymer ?
#
loop_
_entity_poly.entity_id
_entity_poly.type
_entity_poly.pdbx_seq_one_letter_code
_entity_poly.pdbx_strand_id
1 'polypeptide(L)'
;DWLQRPENGLRGLDAALQTAGANVSADDVFKGWVVANLIGDNSRAPAEYQYDRLNFGRVTPQTLGNLPSDGQTTVSQYAADYYSLDSSRALRVEFTGAAKVRPIAAAPHSGEHYWWSGRANHSDITLTHEFDLSAVSSASLHYWAWFDIENGWDYGYLVVSTDGGKTWQGLATPGMTDYDPQNKAYTQKFYTGDSGGDWVEESADLTPFAGNKILLRFEYITDPILTMSGLAIDDLSIPEINFHDDAESDAGWQAAGFNRVTAYLPEEWSLQWVTFAGNVPTVQPVAVADGTHASFDVPAKFNAVLVVSAFAPTTLEPAAYELHVK
;
A
#
# COMPACT_ATOMS: atom_id res chain seq x y z
N ASP A 1 -0.01 -26.35 -2.64
CA ASP A 1 -1.31 -25.98 -3.24
C ASP A 1 -1.69 -24.54 -2.84
N TRP A 2 -0.77 -23.59 -3.03
CA TRP A 2 -0.93 -22.17 -2.68
C TRP A 2 -1.84 -21.44 -3.67
N LEU A 3 -1.83 -21.88 -4.93
CA LEU A 3 -2.63 -21.34 -6.04
C LEU A 3 -4.15 -21.59 -5.92
N GLN A 4 -4.61 -22.34 -4.91
CA GLN A 4 -6.03 -22.68 -4.72
C GLN A 4 -6.64 -22.01 -3.47
N ARG A 5 -5.91 -21.12 -2.78
CA ARG A 5 -6.42 -20.41 -1.61
C ARG A 5 -7.19 -19.15 -2.05
N PRO A 6 -8.35 -18.84 -1.44
CA PRO A 6 -9.12 -17.63 -1.74
C PRO A 6 -8.43 -16.36 -1.22
N GLU A 7 -7.52 -16.48 -0.25
CA GLU A 7 -6.72 -15.37 0.25
C GLU A 7 -5.54 -15.07 -0.67
N ASN A 8 -5.40 -13.81 -1.10
CA ASN A 8 -4.32 -13.33 -1.96
C ASN A 8 -3.19 -12.65 -1.15
N GLY A 9 -2.02 -12.48 -1.79
CA GLY A 9 -0.88 -11.75 -1.22
C GLY A 9 -0.30 -12.41 0.04
N LEU A 10 0.12 -11.60 1.00
CA LEU A 10 0.77 -12.06 2.24
C LEU A 10 -0.16 -12.87 3.13
N ARG A 11 -1.47 -12.55 3.17
CA ARG A 11 -2.47 -13.36 3.90
C ARG A 11 -2.59 -14.76 3.31
N GLY A 12 -2.52 -14.88 1.98
CA GLY A 12 -2.46 -16.19 1.31
C GLY A 12 -1.20 -16.97 1.65
N LEU A 13 -0.05 -16.28 1.78
CA LEU A 13 1.18 -16.88 2.24
C LEU A 13 1.08 -17.34 3.71
N ASP A 14 0.56 -16.52 4.61
CA ASP A 14 0.30 -16.90 6.01
C ASP A 14 -0.58 -18.15 6.12
N ALA A 15 -1.70 -18.17 5.40
CA ALA A 15 -2.61 -19.32 5.39
C ALA A 15 -1.91 -20.59 4.85
N ALA A 16 -1.06 -20.46 3.84
CA ALA A 16 -0.30 -21.57 3.30
C ALA A 16 0.79 -22.07 4.27
N LEU A 17 1.51 -21.17 4.93
CA LEU A 17 2.51 -21.49 5.96
C LEU A 17 1.86 -22.22 7.13
N GLN A 18 0.72 -21.71 7.62
CA GLN A 18 -0.06 -22.35 8.68
C GLN A 18 -0.52 -23.75 8.27
N THR A 19 -1.02 -23.92 7.04
CA THR A 19 -1.44 -25.24 6.51
C THR A 19 -0.26 -26.21 6.43
N ALA A 20 0.93 -25.73 6.06
CA ALA A 20 2.14 -26.53 6.01
C ALA A 20 2.70 -26.87 7.41
N GLY A 21 2.08 -26.37 8.48
CA GLY A 21 2.56 -26.55 9.85
C GLY A 21 3.82 -25.73 10.15
N ALA A 22 4.12 -24.72 9.34
CA ALA A 22 5.23 -23.82 9.57
C ALA A 22 4.87 -22.84 10.71
N ASN A 23 5.77 -22.67 11.67
CA ASN A 23 5.59 -21.76 12.80
C ASN A 23 6.24 -20.40 12.52
N VAL A 24 5.94 -19.82 11.35
CA VAL A 24 6.46 -18.53 10.87
C VAL A 24 5.37 -17.81 10.09
N SER A 25 5.36 -16.48 10.13
CA SER A 25 4.48 -15.65 9.28
C SER A 25 5.11 -15.33 7.93
N ALA A 26 4.33 -14.73 7.03
CA ALA A 26 4.80 -14.14 5.79
C ALA A 26 5.88 -13.06 6.05
N ASP A 27 5.71 -12.26 7.11
CA ASP A 27 6.70 -11.25 7.50
C ASP A 27 8.00 -11.89 8.01
N ASP A 28 7.91 -13.02 8.72
CA ASP A 28 9.10 -13.76 9.16
C ASP A 28 9.87 -14.36 7.97
N VAL A 29 9.14 -14.86 6.96
CA VAL A 29 9.74 -15.31 5.70
C VAL A 29 10.42 -14.14 4.98
N PHE A 30 9.78 -12.98 4.92
CA PHE A 30 10.36 -11.77 4.33
C PHE A 30 11.64 -11.33 5.05
N LYS A 31 11.62 -11.24 6.39
CA LYS A 31 12.80 -10.95 7.24
C LYS A 31 13.95 -11.93 7.02
N GLY A 32 13.62 -13.20 6.81
CA GLY A 32 14.60 -14.23 6.45
C GLY A 32 15.19 -14.02 5.06
N TRP A 33 14.34 -13.72 4.09
CA TRP A 33 14.69 -13.55 2.69
C TRP A 33 15.65 -12.37 2.44
N VAL A 34 15.42 -11.22 3.08
CA VAL A 34 16.34 -10.07 2.96
C VAL A 34 17.73 -10.38 3.52
N VAL A 35 17.81 -11.18 4.60
CA VAL A 35 19.09 -11.65 5.12
C VAL A 35 19.74 -12.70 4.21
N ALA A 36 18.95 -13.60 3.62
CA ALA A 36 19.46 -14.56 2.63
C ALA A 36 20.05 -13.85 1.41
N ASN A 37 19.46 -12.73 0.96
CA ASN A 37 20.00 -11.90 -0.13
C ASN A 37 21.37 -11.27 0.17
N LEU A 38 21.63 -10.96 1.44
CA LEU A 38 22.95 -10.49 1.91
C LEU A 38 23.96 -11.65 1.98
N ILE A 39 23.54 -12.79 2.52
CA ILE A 39 24.41 -13.97 2.75
C ILE A 39 24.76 -14.67 1.42
N GLY A 40 23.81 -14.76 0.49
CA GLY A 40 23.90 -15.45 -0.80
C GLY A 40 24.21 -16.95 -0.67
N ASP A 41 24.96 -17.49 -1.64
CA ASP A 41 25.30 -18.92 -1.74
C ASP A 41 26.34 -19.42 -0.71
N ASN A 42 26.30 -18.88 0.50
CA ASN A 42 27.20 -19.29 1.57
C ASN A 42 26.75 -20.61 2.19
N SER A 43 27.35 -21.73 1.78
CA SER A 43 27.06 -23.08 2.32
C SER A 43 27.34 -23.26 3.82
N ARG A 44 27.98 -22.28 4.47
CA ARG A 44 28.19 -22.25 5.93
C ARG A 44 27.09 -21.51 6.69
N ALA A 45 26.13 -20.91 5.99
CA ALA A 45 24.98 -20.26 6.63
C ALA A 45 24.03 -21.29 7.24
N PRO A 46 23.19 -20.90 8.20
CA PRO A 46 22.01 -21.69 8.57
C PRO A 46 21.13 -22.01 7.35
N ALA A 47 20.49 -23.17 7.33
CA ALA A 47 19.77 -23.69 6.16
C ALA A 47 18.64 -22.76 5.69
N GLU A 48 18.02 -22.04 6.62
CA GLU A 48 16.97 -21.06 6.36
C GLU A 48 17.42 -19.85 5.52
N TYR A 49 18.73 -19.61 5.40
CA TYR A 49 19.28 -18.51 4.60
C TYR A 49 20.00 -18.99 3.33
N GLN A 50 19.96 -20.30 3.03
CA GLN A 50 20.63 -20.86 1.87
C GLN A 50 19.71 -20.94 0.65
N TYR A 51 20.26 -20.63 -0.51
CA TYR A 51 19.64 -20.93 -1.79
C TYR A 51 20.17 -22.26 -2.35
N ASP A 52 19.35 -23.32 -2.30
CA ASP A 52 19.77 -24.65 -2.81
C ASP A 52 19.73 -24.77 -4.33
N ARG A 53 18.87 -23.98 -4.98
CA ARG A 53 18.54 -24.13 -6.42
C ARG A 53 18.68 -22.85 -7.23
N LEU A 54 18.88 -21.73 -6.54
CA LEU A 54 18.92 -20.41 -7.14
C LEU A 54 20.30 -19.84 -6.88
N ASN A 55 20.94 -19.29 -7.90
CA ASN A 55 22.20 -18.58 -7.77
C ASN A 55 21.91 -17.11 -8.06
N PHE A 56 21.80 -16.33 -6.99
CA PHE A 56 21.58 -14.90 -7.07
C PHE A 56 22.87 -14.16 -6.73
N GLY A 57 23.07 -13.00 -7.37
CA GLY A 57 24.08 -12.05 -6.91
C GLY A 57 23.78 -11.62 -5.47
N ARG A 58 24.83 -11.34 -4.69
CA ARG A 58 24.68 -10.81 -3.33
C ARG A 58 24.35 -9.33 -3.37
N VAL A 59 23.49 -8.90 -2.45
CA VAL A 59 23.33 -7.48 -2.18
C VAL A 59 24.65 -6.92 -1.68
N THR A 60 25.02 -5.74 -2.17
CA THR A 60 26.21 -5.01 -1.71
C THR A 60 25.77 -3.97 -0.69
N PRO A 61 26.15 -4.11 0.60
CA PRO A 61 25.82 -3.12 1.61
C PRO A 61 26.45 -1.76 1.30
N GLN A 62 25.72 -0.70 1.60
CA GLN A 62 26.25 0.65 1.55
C GLN A 62 27.23 0.86 2.70
N THR A 63 28.36 1.51 2.41
CA THR A 63 29.34 1.90 3.43
C THR A 63 29.08 3.35 3.84
N LEU A 64 28.97 3.59 5.14
CA LEU A 64 28.83 4.95 5.67
C LEU A 64 30.19 5.67 5.55
N GLY A 65 30.30 6.57 4.57
CA GLY A 65 31.58 7.14 4.14
C GLY A 65 32.26 8.07 5.15
N ASN A 66 31.51 8.73 6.04
CA ASN A 66 32.04 9.61 7.10
C ASN A 66 31.35 9.26 8.42
N LEU A 67 32.11 8.87 9.45
CA LEU A 67 31.60 8.63 10.80
C LEU A 67 32.07 9.76 11.75
N PRO A 68 31.18 10.39 12.55
CA PRO A 68 29.76 10.06 12.69
C PRO A 68 28.94 10.36 11.43
N SER A 69 27.93 9.54 11.16
CA SER A 69 26.97 9.75 10.07
C SER A 69 25.59 9.96 10.66
N ASP A 70 24.93 11.02 10.21
CA ASP A 70 23.54 11.30 10.50
C ASP A 70 22.78 11.33 9.18
N GLY A 71 21.69 10.58 9.06
CA GLY A 71 20.93 10.52 7.82
C GLY A 71 19.47 10.24 8.06
N GLN A 72 18.62 11.06 7.45
CA GLN A 72 17.21 10.75 7.22
C GLN A 72 17.10 10.12 5.83
N THR A 73 16.38 9.01 5.72
CA THR A 73 16.15 8.30 4.46
C THR A 73 14.78 7.62 4.50
N THR A 74 14.46 6.92 3.41
CA THR A 74 13.28 6.06 3.34
C THR A 74 13.66 4.67 2.84
N VAL A 75 12.83 3.68 3.16
CA VAL A 75 12.89 2.32 2.62
C VAL A 75 11.50 1.96 2.08
N SER A 76 11.43 1.30 0.93
CA SER A 76 10.15 0.82 0.39
C SER A 76 9.55 -0.26 1.28
N GLN A 77 8.22 -0.36 1.28
CA GLN A 77 7.51 -1.42 1.99
C GLN A 77 7.95 -2.79 1.49
N TYR A 78 8.23 -3.71 2.42
CA TYR A 78 8.79 -5.02 2.09
C TYR A 78 10.10 -4.94 1.28
N ALA A 79 10.93 -3.94 1.57
CA ALA A 79 12.32 -3.84 1.09
C ALA A 79 13.31 -3.73 2.26
N ALA A 80 14.60 -3.66 1.95
CA ALA A 80 15.66 -3.58 2.94
C ALA A 80 16.80 -2.65 2.51
N ASP A 81 17.26 -1.84 3.45
CA ASP A 81 18.52 -1.13 3.37
C ASP A 81 19.61 -1.89 4.14
N TYR A 82 20.82 -1.92 3.57
CA TYR A 82 21.93 -2.73 4.09
C TYR A 82 23.11 -1.82 4.39
N TYR A 83 23.45 -1.62 5.66
CA TYR A 83 24.55 -0.75 6.10
C TYR A 83 25.73 -1.55 6.62
N SER A 84 26.87 -1.46 5.95
CA SER A 84 28.14 -1.99 6.47
C SER A 84 28.67 -1.06 7.57
N LEU A 85 28.90 -1.61 8.76
CA LEU A 85 29.40 -0.88 9.93
C LEU A 85 30.82 -1.35 10.32
N ASP A 86 31.70 -1.51 9.32
CA ASP A 86 33.11 -1.82 9.56
C ASP A 86 33.88 -0.58 10.02
N SER A 87 34.26 -0.56 11.30
CA SER A 87 34.95 0.57 11.92
C SER A 87 36.10 0.13 12.80
N SER A 88 37.19 0.89 12.78
CA SER A 88 38.34 0.68 13.66
C SER A 88 38.07 1.08 15.12
N ARG A 89 36.97 1.81 15.38
CA ARG A 89 36.51 2.21 16.71
C ARG A 89 35.14 1.59 16.99
N ALA A 90 34.79 1.48 18.27
CA ALA A 90 33.43 1.13 18.65
C ALA A 90 32.46 2.23 18.18
N LEU A 91 31.25 1.84 17.80
CA LEU A 91 30.21 2.76 17.32
C LEU A 91 28.97 2.67 18.22
N ARG A 92 28.25 3.78 18.35
CA ARG A 92 26.88 3.81 18.84
C ARG A 92 25.95 3.97 17.65
N VAL A 93 24.98 3.08 17.50
CA VAL A 93 23.92 3.19 16.49
C VAL A 93 22.63 3.61 17.19
N GLU A 94 21.97 4.62 16.63
CA GLU A 94 20.64 5.07 17.02
C GLU A 94 19.76 5.05 15.77
N PHE A 95 18.60 4.42 15.88
CA PHE A 95 17.59 4.29 14.83
C PHE A 95 16.26 4.83 15.35
N THR A 96 15.59 5.61 14.50
CA THR A 96 14.23 6.11 14.73
C THR A 96 13.40 5.92 13.46
N GLY A 97 12.46 4.98 13.48
CA GLY A 97 11.50 4.74 12.40
C GLY A 97 10.18 5.50 12.61
N ALA A 98 9.53 5.90 11.52
CA ALA A 98 8.18 6.44 11.58
C ALA A 98 7.20 5.41 12.15
N ALA A 99 6.33 5.80 13.09
CA ALA A 99 5.30 4.91 13.67
C ALA A 99 4.14 4.60 12.71
N LYS A 100 4.03 5.40 11.64
CA LYS A 100 2.88 5.46 10.75
C LYS A 100 3.32 5.82 9.34
N VAL A 101 2.56 5.33 8.37
CA VAL A 101 2.73 5.63 6.94
C VAL A 101 1.37 5.94 6.32
N ARG A 102 1.32 6.69 5.22
CA ARG A 102 0.05 6.98 4.54
C ARG A 102 -0.39 5.77 3.69
N PRO A 103 -1.70 5.52 3.53
CA PRO A 103 -2.17 4.51 2.58
C PRO A 103 -1.82 4.85 1.12
N ILE A 104 -1.92 6.13 0.77
CA ILE A 104 -1.68 6.70 -0.55
C ILE A 104 -0.83 7.98 -0.44
N ALA A 105 -0.33 8.51 -1.56
CA ALA A 105 0.51 9.70 -1.59
C ALA A 105 -0.19 11.02 -1.14
N ALA A 106 -1.50 11.00 -0.91
CA ALA A 106 -2.28 12.14 -0.42
C ALA A 106 -2.73 11.96 1.05
N ALA A 107 -2.86 13.09 1.75
CA ALA A 107 -3.65 13.12 2.99
C ALA A 107 -5.16 13.07 2.65
N PRO A 108 -6.06 12.80 3.60
CA PRO A 108 -7.50 13.01 3.40
C PRO A 108 -7.76 14.41 2.82
N HIS A 109 -8.75 14.56 1.92
CA HIS A 109 -9.06 15.87 1.37
C HIS A 109 -9.65 16.77 2.46
N SER A 110 -10.54 16.21 3.27
CA SER A 110 -11.01 16.80 4.52
C SER A 110 -10.98 15.78 5.66
N GLY A 111 -11.25 16.21 6.89
CA GLY A 111 -11.38 15.31 8.03
C GLY A 111 -10.14 14.44 8.34
N GLU A 112 -10.41 13.21 8.80
CA GLU A 112 -9.44 12.16 9.13
C GLU A 112 -9.60 10.89 8.30
N HIS A 113 -10.72 10.74 7.59
CA HIS A 113 -11.12 9.55 6.84
C HIS A 113 -11.45 9.84 5.38
N TYR A 114 -11.37 8.80 4.55
CA TYR A 114 -11.86 8.80 3.17
C TYR A 114 -12.15 7.37 2.72
N TRP A 115 -12.88 7.22 1.61
CA TRP A 115 -13.09 5.92 0.98
C TRP A 115 -11.92 5.59 0.05
N TRP A 116 -11.37 4.38 0.16
CA TRP A 116 -10.28 3.91 -0.70
C TRP A 116 -10.53 2.49 -1.20
N SER A 117 -10.34 2.28 -2.49
CA SER A 117 -10.49 0.96 -3.12
C SER A 117 -9.44 -0.03 -2.64
N GLY A 118 -8.30 0.46 -2.14
CA GLY A 118 -7.14 -0.37 -1.89
C GLY A 118 -6.43 -0.76 -3.18
N ARG A 119 -5.37 -1.57 -2.99
CA ARG A 119 -4.62 -2.20 -4.07
C ARG A 119 -5.12 -3.63 -4.27
N ALA A 120 -5.61 -3.96 -5.46
CA ALA A 120 -5.99 -5.32 -5.80
C ALA A 120 -5.78 -5.63 -7.28
N ASN A 121 -5.33 -6.83 -7.60
CA ASN A 121 -5.32 -7.39 -8.95
C ASN A 121 -6.57 -8.24 -9.17
N HIS A 122 -7.01 -8.35 -10.44
CA HIS A 122 -8.12 -9.20 -10.86
C HIS A 122 -9.37 -9.03 -10.00
N SER A 123 -9.78 -7.77 -9.81
CA SER A 123 -10.79 -7.40 -8.83
C SER A 123 -11.89 -6.53 -9.43
N ASP A 124 -13.06 -6.57 -8.81
CA ASP A 124 -14.20 -5.70 -9.06
C ASP A 124 -14.65 -5.16 -7.69
N ILE A 125 -14.29 -3.91 -7.43
CA ILE A 125 -14.41 -3.26 -6.12
C ILE A 125 -15.45 -2.16 -6.22
N THR A 126 -16.49 -2.20 -5.38
CA THR A 126 -17.63 -1.28 -5.49
C THR A 126 -17.92 -0.55 -4.18
N LEU A 127 -18.47 0.66 -4.32
CA LEU A 127 -19.01 1.48 -3.24
C LEU A 127 -20.36 2.05 -3.73
N THR A 128 -21.47 1.51 -3.22
CA THR A 128 -22.82 1.79 -3.74
C THR A 128 -23.71 2.47 -2.69
N HIS A 129 -24.53 3.45 -3.11
CA HIS A 129 -25.54 4.09 -2.25
C HIS A 129 -26.85 4.36 -3.01
N GLU A 130 -27.99 4.29 -2.32
CA GLU A 130 -29.30 4.66 -2.88
C GLU A 130 -29.61 6.14 -2.61
N PHE A 131 -29.99 6.90 -3.63
CA PHE A 131 -30.45 8.27 -3.49
C PHE A 131 -31.88 8.42 -3.99
N ASP A 132 -32.70 9.17 -3.23
CA ASP A 132 -34.07 9.51 -3.61
C ASP A 132 -34.11 10.91 -4.22
N LEU A 133 -34.15 10.98 -5.55
CA LEU A 133 -34.27 12.22 -6.30
C LEU A 133 -35.72 12.52 -6.70
N SER A 134 -36.71 11.82 -6.14
CA SER A 134 -38.12 11.95 -6.54
C SER A 134 -38.73 13.34 -6.29
N ALA A 135 -38.16 14.10 -5.36
CA ALA A 135 -38.64 15.42 -4.96
C ALA A 135 -37.98 16.59 -5.71
N VAL A 136 -37.00 16.33 -6.58
CA VAL A 136 -36.22 17.37 -7.28
C VAL A 136 -36.38 17.27 -8.79
N SER A 137 -36.22 18.39 -9.50
CA SER A 137 -36.28 18.48 -10.96
C SER A 137 -34.90 18.48 -11.65
N SER A 138 -33.84 18.63 -10.86
CA SER A 138 -32.44 18.58 -11.25
C SER A 138 -31.62 18.13 -10.05
N ALA A 139 -30.48 17.51 -10.30
CA ALA A 139 -29.56 17.09 -9.25
C ALA A 139 -28.14 17.02 -9.82
N SER A 140 -27.16 17.25 -8.96
CA SER A 140 -25.75 17.13 -9.29
C SER A 140 -25.00 16.39 -8.18
N LEU A 141 -24.14 15.46 -8.55
CA LEU A 141 -23.18 14.86 -7.62
C LEU A 141 -21.91 15.69 -7.64
N HIS A 142 -21.41 16.04 -6.46
CA HIS A 142 -20.07 16.60 -6.26
C HIS A 142 -19.27 15.66 -5.35
N TYR A 143 -17.98 15.52 -5.62
CA TYR A 143 -17.07 14.73 -4.79
C TYR A 143 -15.63 15.11 -5.11
N TRP A 144 -14.70 14.69 -4.26
CA TRP A 144 -13.28 14.73 -4.54
C TRP A 144 -12.78 13.33 -4.85
N ALA A 145 -11.92 13.21 -5.86
CA ALA A 145 -11.28 11.96 -6.23
C ALA A 145 -9.76 12.10 -6.18
N TRP A 146 -9.09 11.07 -5.70
CA TRP A 146 -7.66 10.87 -5.90
C TRP A 146 -7.47 9.51 -6.55
N PHE A 147 -6.60 9.41 -7.54
CA PHE A 147 -6.37 8.13 -8.20
C PHE A 147 -4.94 7.99 -8.71
N ASP A 148 -4.46 6.75 -8.65
CA ASP A 148 -3.23 6.27 -9.28
C ASP A 148 -3.52 4.83 -9.71
N ILE A 149 -3.81 4.67 -11.00
CA ILE A 149 -4.43 3.50 -11.63
C ILE A 149 -3.58 3.11 -12.85
N GLU A 150 -3.40 1.81 -13.12
CA GLU A 150 -2.59 1.38 -14.27
C GLU A 150 -3.17 1.94 -15.58
N ASN A 151 -2.38 2.80 -16.23
CA ASN A 151 -2.90 3.58 -17.34
C ASN A 151 -3.27 2.72 -18.57
N GLY A 152 -4.56 2.67 -18.87
CA GLY A 152 -5.15 2.01 -20.02
C GLY A 152 -5.42 0.52 -19.81
N TRP A 153 -5.32 0.02 -18.56
CA TRP A 153 -5.54 -1.39 -18.22
C TRP A 153 -6.54 -1.56 -17.08
N ASP A 154 -6.40 -0.73 -16.05
CA ASP A 154 -7.31 -0.66 -14.92
C ASP A 154 -8.23 0.56 -15.06
N TYR A 155 -9.44 0.48 -14.50
CA TYR A 155 -10.45 1.52 -14.69
C TYR A 155 -11.27 1.80 -13.44
N GLY A 156 -11.41 3.07 -13.10
CA GLY A 156 -12.39 3.58 -12.13
C GLY A 156 -13.62 4.14 -12.84
N TYR A 157 -14.81 3.81 -12.37
CA TYR A 157 -16.08 4.21 -12.96
C TYR A 157 -16.99 4.88 -11.92
N LEU A 158 -17.81 5.80 -12.41
CA LEU A 158 -19.01 6.26 -11.73
C LEU A 158 -20.20 5.79 -12.56
N VAL A 159 -21.05 4.94 -11.99
CA VAL A 159 -22.20 4.36 -12.67
C VAL A 159 -23.48 4.54 -11.88
N VAL A 160 -24.60 4.61 -12.60
CA VAL A 160 -25.94 4.81 -12.04
C VAL A 160 -26.90 3.73 -12.51
N SER A 161 -27.80 3.29 -11.63
CA SER A 161 -28.88 2.36 -11.93
C SER A 161 -30.24 2.92 -11.51
N THR A 162 -31.23 2.73 -12.36
CA THR A 162 -32.65 3.11 -12.13
C THR A 162 -33.57 1.89 -12.00
N ASP A 163 -33.03 0.66 -12.08
CA ASP A 163 -33.80 -0.58 -12.11
C ASP A 163 -33.44 -1.55 -10.95
N GLY A 164 -32.89 -0.98 -9.87
CA GLY A 164 -32.48 -1.71 -8.68
C GLY A 164 -31.17 -2.48 -8.86
N GLY A 165 -30.26 -1.97 -9.69
CA GLY A 165 -28.92 -2.53 -9.89
C GLY A 165 -28.83 -3.65 -10.93
N LYS A 166 -29.87 -3.85 -11.75
CA LYS A 166 -29.85 -4.87 -12.82
C LYS A 166 -29.08 -4.39 -14.04
N THR A 167 -29.19 -3.11 -14.36
CA THR A 167 -28.39 -2.45 -15.39
C THR A 167 -27.76 -1.17 -14.83
N TRP A 168 -26.60 -0.83 -15.39
CA TRP A 168 -25.78 0.32 -14.97
C TRP A 168 -25.40 1.15 -16.18
N GLN A 169 -25.52 2.46 -16.05
CA GLN A 169 -25.11 3.44 -17.05
C GLN A 169 -23.91 4.24 -16.51
N GLY A 170 -22.88 4.42 -17.33
CA GLY A 170 -21.75 5.29 -16.99
C GLY A 170 -22.12 6.77 -16.95
N LEU A 171 -21.64 7.46 -15.91
CA LEU A 171 -21.62 8.91 -15.82
C LEU A 171 -20.25 9.44 -16.28
N ALA A 172 -20.19 10.73 -16.60
CA ALA A 172 -18.97 11.40 -17.01
C ALA A 172 -18.70 12.57 -16.07
N THR A 173 -17.44 12.74 -15.67
CA THR A 173 -16.97 13.84 -14.85
C THR A 173 -15.72 14.49 -15.47
N PRO A 174 -15.33 15.71 -15.07
CA PRO A 174 -14.20 16.42 -15.67
C PRO A 174 -12.85 15.68 -15.64
N GLY A 175 -12.53 14.93 -14.58
CA GLY A 175 -11.25 14.21 -14.47
C GLY A 175 -11.21 12.85 -15.17
N MET A 176 -12.32 12.42 -15.79
CA MET A 176 -12.36 11.18 -16.56
C MET A 176 -11.89 11.35 -18.02
N THR A 177 -11.38 10.26 -18.59
CA THR A 177 -10.91 10.18 -19.98
C THR A 177 -11.67 9.12 -20.79
N ASP A 178 -11.44 9.09 -22.10
CA ASP A 178 -11.86 8.01 -23.02
C ASP A 178 -10.67 7.22 -23.59
N TYR A 179 -9.48 7.38 -22.99
CA TYR A 179 -8.27 6.66 -23.37
C TYR A 179 -8.38 5.17 -23.02
N ASP A 180 -8.86 4.36 -23.97
CA ASP A 180 -9.00 2.91 -23.85
C ASP A 180 -8.19 2.16 -24.93
N PRO A 181 -6.86 2.04 -24.78
CA PRO A 181 -6.03 1.36 -25.78
C PRO A 181 -6.30 -0.15 -25.86
N GLN A 182 -6.90 -0.75 -24.83
CA GLN A 182 -7.19 -2.19 -24.77
C GLN A 182 -8.60 -2.54 -25.22
N ASN A 183 -9.46 -1.54 -25.44
CA ASN A 183 -10.87 -1.71 -25.75
C ASN A 183 -11.55 -2.61 -24.70
N LYS A 184 -11.29 -2.33 -23.42
CA LYS A 184 -11.79 -3.07 -22.25
C LYS A 184 -12.70 -2.25 -21.36
N ALA A 185 -12.69 -0.93 -21.48
CA ALA A 185 -13.60 -0.11 -20.70
C ALA A 185 -15.05 -0.36 -21.12
N TYR A 186 -15.96 -0.42 -20.15
CA TYR A 186 -17.38 -0.69 -20.42
C TYR A 186 -18.25 0.57 -20.45
N THR A 187 -17.70 1.73 -20.08
CA THR A 187 -18.35 3.06 -20.19
C THR A 187 -17.59 3.94 -21.19
N GLN A 188 -18.20 5.05 -21.59
CA GLN A 188 -17.54 6.04 -22.48
C GLN A 188 -16.49 6.90 -21.77
N LYS A 189 -16.63 7.08 -20.45
CA LYS A 189 -15.76 7.91 -19.61
C LYS A 189 -15.45 7.18 -18.31
N PHE A 190 -14.20 7.22 -17.91
CA PHE A 190 -13.65 6.49 -16.77
C PHE A 190 -12.33 7.11 -16.29
N TYR A 191 -11.92 6.76 -15.08
CA TYR A 191 -10.59 7.04 -14.53
C TYR A 191 -9.59 5.99 -14.96
N THR A 192 -8.40 6.45 -15.35
CA THR A 192 -7.22 5.65 -15.63
C THR A 192 -6.00 6.58 -15.58
N GLY A 193 -4.82 6.07 -15.24
CA GLY A 193 -3.64 6.91 -14.98
C GLY A 193 -3.69 7.52 -13.59
N ASP A 194 -3.21 8.74 -13.43
CA ASP A 194 -3.10 9.40 -12.12
C ASP A 194 -3.74 10.79 -12.07
N SER A 195 -4.14 11.23 -10.87
CA SER A 195 -4.72 12.56 -10.61
C SER A 195 -3.67 13.67 -10.45
N GLY A 196 -2.39 13.40 -10.79
CA GLY A 196 -1.29 14.34 -10.57
C GLY A 196 -0.77 14.37 -9.13
N GLY A 197 -1.14 13.38 -8.31
CA GLY A 197 -0.70 13.26 -6.92
C GLY A 197 -1.51 14.07 -5.91
N ASP A 198 -2.57 14.77 -6.34
CA ASP A 198 -3.47 15.54 -5.49
C ASP A 198 -4.94 15.17 -5.75
N TRP A 199 -5.83 15.60 -4.87
CA TRP A 199 -7.27 15.43 -5.05
C TRP A 199 -7.79 16.34 -6.16
N VAL A 200 -8.70 15.82 -6.98
CA VAL A 200 -9.39 16.57 -8.03
C VAL A 200 -10.87 16.67 -7.69
N GLU A 201 -11.43 17.87 -7.83
CA GLU A 201 -12.85 18.11 -7.66
C GLU A 201 -13.60 17.60 -8.89
N GLU A 202 -14.66 16.83 -8.64
CA GLU A 202 -15.44 16.16 -9.66
C GLU A 202 -16.91 16.53 -9.54
N SER A 203 -17.59 16.50 -10.69
CA SER A 203 -19.04 16.67 -10.73
C SER A 203 -19.67 15.82 -11.82
N ALA A 204 -20.85 15.28 -11.54
CA ALA A 204 -21.65 14.51 -12.48
C ALA A 204 -23.09 15.04 -12.52
N ASP A 205 -23.62 15.21 -13.73
CA ASP A 205 -25.02 15.59 -13.91
C ASP A 205 -25.95 14.41 -13.61
N LEU A 206 -26.81 14.58 -12.60
CA LEU A 206 -27.84 13.62 -12.22
C LEU A 206 -29.24 14.07 -12.67
N THR A 207 -29.36 15.23 -13.32
CA THR A 207 -30.64 15.77 -13.83
C THR A 207 -31.44 14.77 -14.67
N PRO A 208 -30.83 13.93 -15.54
CA PRO A 208 -31.58 12.91 -16.28
C PRO A 208 -32.33 11.90 -15.40
N PHE A 209 -31.96 11.76 -14.13
CA PHE A 209 -32.54 10.81 -13.18
C PHE A 209 -33.45 11.47 -12.12
N ALA A 210 -33.57 12.80 -12.15
CA ALA A 210 -34.47 13.54 -11.28
C ALA A 210 -35.92 13.00 -11.39
N GLY A 211 -36.65 12.99 -10.28
CA GLY A 211 -37.97 12.35 -10.20
C GLY A 211 -37.95 10.85 -9.89
N ASN A 212 -36.78 10.21 -9.74
CA ASN A 212 -36.65 8.78 -9.46
C ASN A 212 -35.75 8.49 -8.26
N LYS A 213 -35.81 7.26 -7.76
CA LYS A 213 -34.76 6.70 -6.91
C LYS A 213 -33.68 6.08 -7.79
N ILE A 214 -32.42 6.27 -7.41
CA ILE A 214 -31.27 5.72 -8.12
C ILE A 214 -30.32 5.00 -7.18
N LEU A 215 -29.57 4.04 -7.71
CA LEU A 215 -28.32 3.60 -7.10
C LEU A 215 -27.18 4.32 -7.81
N LEU A 216 -26.29 4.95 -7.04
CA LEU A 216 -24.99 5.42 -7.53
C LEU A 216 -23.90 4.49 -7.02
N ARG A 217 -22.91 4.23 -7.87
CA ARG A 217 -21.79 3.36 -7.52
C ARG A 217 -20.49 3.91 -8.08
N PHE A 218 -19.48 3.96 -7.23
CA PHE A 218 -18.08 3.97 -7.64
C PHE A 218 -17.61 2.53 -7.80
N GLU A 219 -16.96 2.23 -8.92
CA GLU A 219 -16.53 0.87 -9.27
C GLU A 219 -15.10 0.92 -9.77
N TYR A 220 -14.23 0.06 -9.23
CA TYR A 220 -12.82 -0.04 -9.62
C TYR A 220 -12.54 -1.47 -10.09
N ILE A 221 -12.23 -1.61 -11.37
CA ILE A 221 -11.94 -2.90 -12.02
C ILE A 221 -10.48 -2.96 -12.39
N THR A 222 -9.81 -4.06 -12.00
CA THR A 222 -8.40 -4.27 -12.26
C THR A 222 -8.09 -5.54 -13.05
N ASP A 223 -7.04 -5.44 -13.85
CA ASP A 223 -6.40 -6.52 -14.56
C ASP A 223 -5.57 -7.42 -13.58
N PRO A 224 -5.08 -8.60 -14.02
CA PRO A 224 -4.40 -9.53 -13.12
C PRO A 224 -2.93 -9.20 -12.77
N ILE A 225 -2.30 -8.20 -13.40
CA ILE A 225 -0.84 -8.11 -13.47
C ILE A 225 -0.30 -7.00 -12.56
N LEU A 226 -0.54 -5.74 -12.90
CA LEU A 226 0.08 -4.60 -12.23
C LEU A 226 -0.99 -3.82 -11.47
N THR A 227 -0.79 -3.64 -10.17
CA THR A 227 -1.62 -2.71 -9.40
C THR A 227 -0.84 -1.47 -9.03
N MET A 228 -1.46 -0.32 -9.28
CA MET A 228 -1.07 0.98 -8.72
C MET A 228 -1.72 1.18 -7.34
N SER A 229 -1.85 2.42 -6.86
CA SER A 229 -2.38 2.71 -5.52
C SER A 229 -3.92 2.65 -5.41
N GLY A 230 -4.64 2.74 -6.54
CA GLY A 230 -6.10 2.60 -6.62
C GLY A 230 -6.85 3.94 -6.71
N LEU A 231 -8.12 3.92 -6.30
CA LEU A 231 -9.05 5.04 -6.34
C LEU A 231 -9.49 5.41 -4.92
N ALA A 232 -9.46 6.69 -4.59
CA ALA A 232 -9.97 7.24 -3.35
C ALA A 232 -11.03 8.33 -3.62
N ILE A 233 -12.06 8.37 -2.77
CA ILE A 233 -13.21 9.27 -2.87
C ILE A 233 -13.45 9.93 -1.51
N ASP A 234 -13.73 11.23 -1.52
CA ASP A 234 -14.00 12.02 -0.33
C ASP A 234 -15.00 13.15 -0.61
N ASP A 235 -15.54 13.77 0.45
CA ASP A 235 -16.40 14.97 0.39
C ASP A 235 -17.55 14.89 -0.62
N LEU A 236 -18.34 13.82 -0.55
CA LEU A 236 -19.48 13.59 -1.43
C LEU A 236 -20.65 14.51 -1.06
N SER A 237 -21.32 15.08 -2.05
CA SER A 237 -22.56 15.82 -1.84
C SER A 237 -23.51 15.80 -3.02
N ILE A 238 -24.81 15.87 -2.70
CA ILE A 238 -25.91 16.15 -3.64
C ILE A 238 -26.73 17.28 -3.02
N PRO A 239 -26.38 18.55 -3.30
CA PRO A 239 -26.97 19.71 -2.62
C PRO A 239 -28.49 19.79 -2.76
N GLU A 240 -29.07 19.38 -3.89
CA GLU A 240 -30.50 19.50 -4.16
C GLU A 240 -31.37 18.63 -3.23
N ILE A 241 -30.79 17.61 -2.59
CA ILE A 241 -31.44 16.79 -1.57
C ILE A 241 -30.81 16.96 -0.19
N ASN A 242 -29.93 17.94 0.00
CA ASN A 242 -29.15 18.20 1.22
C ASN A 242 -28.34 16.98 1.70
N PHE A 243 -27.78 16.20 0.77
CA PHE A 243 -26.88 15.10 1.10
C PHE A 243 -25.44 15.58 1.16
N HIS A 244 -24.72 15.20 2.22
CA HIS A 244 -23.29 15.44 2.42
C HIS A 244 -22.67 14.26 3.19
N ASP A 245 -21.51 13.79 2.75
CA ASP A 245 -20.71 12.75 3.41
C ASP A 245 -19.21 12.99 3.19
N ASP A 246 -18.50 13.30 4.28
CA ASP A 246 -17.05 13.49 4.36
C ASP A 246 -16.32 12.22 4.86
N ALA A 247 -16.99 11.06 4.80
CA ALA A 247 -16.48 9.77 5.26
C ALA A 247 -16.14 9.68 6.77
N GLU A 248 -16.49 10.68 7.59
CA GLU A 248 -16.21 10.66 9.03
C GLU A 248 -17.21 9.79 9.81
N SER A 249 -18.33 9.43 9.20
CA SER A 249 -19.36 8.60 9.81
C SER A 249 -19.98 7.63 8.81
N ASP A 250 -20.77 6.68 9.32
CA ASP A 250 -21.50 5.76 8.43
C ASP A 250 -22.68 6.50 7.79
N ALA A 251 -22.57 6.76 6.49
CA ALA A 251 -23.61 7.41 5.69
C ALA A 251 -24.47 6.43 4.89
N GLY A 252 -24.39 5.11 5.15
CA GLY A 252 -25.22 4.09 4.48
C GLY A 252 -24.63 3.50 3.20
N TRP A 253 -23.35 3.75 2.93
CA TRP A 253 -22.65 3.17 1.78
C TRP A 253 -22.49 1.65 1.91
N GLN A 254 -22.80 0.94 0.83
CA GLN A 254 -22.57 -0.48 0.69
C GLN A 254 -21.22 -0.69 -0.01
N ALA A 255 -20.18 -0.88 0.80
CA ALA A 255 -18.85 -1.18 0.32
C ALA A 255 -18.68 -2.69 0.06
N ALA A 256 -18.17 -3.03 -1.12
CA ALA A 256 -17.64 -4.35 -1.45
C ALA A 256 -16.24 -4.18 -2.01
N GLY A 257 -15.24 -4.23 -1.14
CA GLY A 257 -13.82 -4.04 -1.46
C GLY A 257 -13.29 -2.65 -1.10
N PHE A 258 -14.10 -1.59 -1.23
CA PHE A 258 -13.75 -0.28 -0.70
C PHE A 258 -13.65 -0.33 0.82
N ASN A 259 -12.72 0.44 1.37
CA ASN A 259 -12.50 0.58 2.80
C ASN A 259 -12.55 2.06 3.17
N ARG A 260 -13.23 2.35 4.28
CA ARG A 260 -13.11 3.66 4.92
C ARG A 260 -11.81 3.65 5.73
N VAL A 261 -10.82 4.40 5.26
CA VAL A 261 -9.47 4.41 5.85
C VAL A 261 -9.20 5.74 6.51
N THR A 262 -8.22 5.74 7.43
CA THR A 262 -7.72 6.98 8.04
C THR A 262 -6.54 7.54 7.25
N ALA A 263 -6.10 8.74 7.59
CA ALA A 263 -4.87 9.33 7.07
C ALA A 263 -3.61 8.45 7.18
N TYR A 264 -3.58 7.48 8.11
CA TYR A 264 -2.39 6.70 8.41
C TYR A 264 -2.67 5.23 8.71
N LEU A 265 -1.72 4.37 8.32
CA LEU A 265 -1.59 2.99 8.71
C LEU A 265 -0.48 2.85 9.76
N PRO A 266 -0.55 1.85 10.66
CA PRO A 266 0.60 1.45 11.46
C PRO A 266 1.77 1.05 10.56
N GLU A 267 2.98 1.45 10.95
CA GLU A 267 4.23 1.06 10.30
C GLU A 267 5.02 0.13 11.24
N GLU A 268 5.55 -0.96 10.71
CA GLU A 268 6.34 -1.92 11.46
C GLU A 268 7.79 -1.95 10.96
N TRP A 269 8.74 -2.07 11.91
CA TRP A 269 10.17 -2.06 11.61
C TRP A 269 10.83 -3.37 12.04
N SER A 270 11.70 -3.90 11.16
CA SER A 270 12.62 -4.99 11.49
C SER A 270 14.05 -4.52 11.31
N LEU A 271 14.82 -4.58 12.39
CA LEU A 271 16.26 -4.39 12.36
C LEU A 271 16.93 -5.73 12.64
N GLN A 272 17.78 -6.17 11.72
CA GLN A 272 18.54 -7.40 11.84
C GLN A 272 20.03 -7.12 11.67
N TRP A 273 20.81 -7.63 12.61
CA TRP A 273 22.24 -7.54 12.58
C TRP A 273 22.84 -8.84 12.04
N VAL A 274 23.67 -8.73 11.01
CA VAL A 274 24.33 -9.88 10.40
C VAL A 274 25.84 -9.73 10.55
N THR A 275 26.45 -10.65 11.31
CA THR A 275 27.88 -10.66 11.59
C THR A 275 28.56 -11.82 10.88
N PHE A 276 29.86 -11.69 10.62
CA PHE A 276 30.64 -12.72 9.95
C PHE A 276 31.89 -13.09 10.75
N ALA A 277 31.88 -14.29 11.34
CA ALA A 277 33.08 -14.89 11.93
C ALA A 277 33.82 -15.68 10.84
N GLY A 278 34.74 -15.00 10.14
CA GLY A 278 35.27 -15.51 8.87
C GLY A 278 34.15 -15.52 7.82
N ASN A 279 33.78 -16.71 7.33
CA ASN A 279 32.65 -16.89 6.40
C ASN A 279 31.41 -17.48 7.06
N VAL A 280 31.32 -17.55 8.40
CA VAL A 280 30.12 -18.07 9.08
C VAL A 280 29.23 -16.88 9.46
N PRO A 281 28.04 -16.72 8.85
CA PRO A 281 27.12 -15.65 9.21
C PRO A 281 26.41 -15.98 10.52
N THR A 282 26.16 -14.96 11.35
CA THR A 282 25.26 -15.05 12.50
C THR A 282 24.30 -13.88 12.45
N VAL A 283 23.00 -14.18 12.57
CA VAL A 283 21.90 -13.22 12.47
C VAL A 283 21.32 -13.00 13.85
N GLN A 284 21.14 -11.73 14.24
CA GLN A 284 20.57 -11.36 15.52
C GLN A 284 19.53 -10.24 15.30
N PRO A 285 18.28 -10.40 15.78
CA PRO A 285 17.34 -9.31 15.76
C PRO A 285 17.79 -8.20 16.72
N VAL A 286 17.57 -6.95 16.32
CA VAL A 286 17.73 -5.78 17.18
C VAL A 286 16.35 -5.40 17.70
N ALA A 287 16.23 -5.25 19.01
CA ALA A 287 14.97 -4.82 19.62
C ALA A 287 14.65 -3.37 19.22
N VAL A 288 13.47 -3.17 18.64
CA VAL A 288 12.91 -1.85 18.34
C VAL A 288 11.92 -1.49 19.45
N ALA A 289 12.41 -0.74 20.44
CA ALA A 289 11.61 -0.23 21.55
C ALA A 289 10.44 0.60 21.05
N ASP A 290 9.26 0.36 21.63
CA ASP A 290 7.99 1.00 21.29
C ASP A 290 7.65 0.96 19.78
N GLY A 291 8.21 -0.02 19.05
CA GLY A 291 8.03 -0.21 17.61
C GLY A 291 8.77 0.79 16.72
N THR A 292 9.47 1.77 17.28
CA THR A 292 10.05 2.89 16.50
C THR A 292 11.51 3.21 16.82
N HIS A 293 12.04 2.84 17.99
CA HIS A 293 13.38 3.27 18.40
C HIS A 293 14.31 2.09 18.66
N ALA A 294 15.55 2.13 18.17
CA ALA A 294 16.57 1.18 18.58
C ALA A 294 17.89 1.89 18.89
N SER A 295 18.63 1.39 19.88
CA SER A 295 19.91 1.98 20.24
C SER A 295 20.86 0.93 20.81
N PHE A 296 22.01 0.74 20.17
CA PHE A 296 22.93 -0.36 20.47
C PHE A 296 24.39 0.00 20.14
N ASP A 297 25.32 -0.73 20.75
CA ASP A 297 26.75 -0.54 20.55
C ASP A 297 27.32 -1.61 19.61
N VAL A 298 28.19 -1.17 18.70
CA VAL A 298 28.94 -2.04 17.78
C VAL A 298 30.42 -2.02 18.18
N PRO A 299 31.03 -3.16 18.52
CA PRO A 299 32.45 -3.20 18.87
C PRO A 299 33.37 -2.78 17.73
N ALA A 300 34.59 -2.32 18.07
CA ALA A 300 35.63 -2.03 17.08
C ALA A 300 36.04 -3.30 16.31
N LYS A 301 36.37 -3.12 15.02
CA LYS A 301 36.80 -4.17 14.07
C LYS A 301 35.81 -5.33 13.99
N PHE A 302 34.53 -5.01 14.11
CA PHE A 302 33.45 -5.98 14.05
C PHE A 302 32.81 -5.91 12.67
N ASN A 303 33.09 -6.93 11.85
CA ASN A 303 32.52 -7.00 10.50
C ASN A 303 31.05 -7.39 10.59
N ALA A 304 30.19 -6.41 10.31
CA ALA A 304 28.78 -6.58 10.44
C ALA A 304 27.97 -5.61 9.59
N VAL A 305 26.76 -6.06 9.27
CA VAL A 305 25.81 -5.35 8.42
C VAL A 305 24.51 -5.19 9.21
N LEU A 306 24.02 -3.96 9.29
CA LEU A 306 22.66 -3.67 9.73
C LEU A 306 21.73 -3.76 8.53
N VAL A 307 20.72 -4.62 8.64
CA VAL A 307 19.61 -4.72 7.70
C VAL A 307 18.42 -3.99 8.33
N VAL A 308 17.91 -2.97 7.65
CA VAL A 308 16.75 -2.17 8.07
C VAL A 308 15.62 -2.42 7.08
N SER A 309 14.47 -2.89 7.58
CA SER A 309 13.28 -3.15 6.77
C SER A 309 12.04 -2.53 7.42
N ALA A 310 11.11 -2.12 6.57
CA ALA A 310 9.78 -1.64 6.95
C ALA A 310 8.69 -2.44 6.23
N PHE A 311 7.52 -2.57 6.85
CA PHE A 311 6.39 -3.26 6.25
C PHE A 311 5.04 -2.80 6.80
N ALA A 312 4.25 -2.24 5.89
CA ALA A 312 2.83 -1.97 6.00
C ALA A 312 2.12 -2.62 4.78
N PRO A 313 1.42 -3.77 4.95
CA PRO A 313 0.98 -4.65 3.84
C PRO A 313 0.13 -4.01 2.74
N THR A 314 -0.52 -2.87 3.01
CA THR A 314 -1.52 -2.29 2.11
C THR A 314 -1.01 -1.12 1.29
N THR A 315 0.15 -0.51 1.63
CA THR A 315 0.66 0.67 0.91
C THR A 315 1.98 0.38 0.19
N LEU A 316 2.28 1.22 -0.81
CA LEU A 316 3.60 1.31 -1.44
C LEU A 316 4.37 2.56 -1.02
N GLU A 317 3.75 3.42 -0.21
CA GLU A 317 4.38 4.64 0.29
C GLU A 317 5.61 4.27 1.12
N PRO A 318 6.77 4.88 0.83
CA PRO A 318 8.02 4.50 1.47
C PRO A 318 8.02 4.92 2.95
N ALA A 319 8.55 4.05 3.80
CA ALA A 319 8.66 4.29 5.24
C ALA A 319 9.88 5.16 5.54
N ALA A 320 9.69 6.25 6.28
CA ALA A 320 10.77 7.16 6.67
C ALA A 320 11.46 6.72 7.97
N TYR A 321 12.78 6.84 8.02
CA TYR A 321 13.55 6.64 9.24
C TYR A 321 14.81 7.51 9.30
N GLU A 322 15.34 7.62 10.50
CA GLU A 322 16.62 8.25 10.80
C GLU A 322 17.60 7.19 11.31
N LEU A 323 18.84 7.26 10.83
CA LEU A 323 19.95 6.42 11.26
C LEU A 323 21.14 7.31 11.62
N HIS A 324 21.52 7.24 12.90
CA HIS A 324 22.68 7.95 13.43
C HIS A 324 23.73 6.94 13.90
N VAL A 325 24.96 7.07 13.39
CA VAL A 325 26.08 6.20 13.75
C VAL A 325 27.22 7.08 14.26
N LYS A 326 27.57 6.94 15.54
CA LYS A 326 28.53 7.78 16.26
C LYS A 326 29.81 7.02 16.58
#